data_AF-A0A7V8X9H5-F1
#
_entry.id   AF-A0A7V8X9H5-F1
#
_cell.length_a   1.000
_cell.length_b   1.000
_cell.length_c   1.000
_cell.angle_alpha   90.00
_cell.angle_beta   90.00
_cell.angle_gamma   90.00
#
_symmetry.space_group_name_H-M   'P 1'
#
loop_
_entity.id
_entity.type
_entity.pdbx_description
1 polymer ?
#
loop_
_entity_poly.entity_id
_entity_poly.type
_entity_poly.pdbx_seq_one_letter_code
_entity_poly.pdbx_strand_id
1 'polypeptide(L)'
;MITDRELWQRARPVFDELIELGHGPRLERLEAIGRTDSQLRDAVEWLLSADADADAALRDYQFGMPRDASSRTTTSRDPLG
;
A
#
# COMPACT_ATOMS: atom_id res chain seq x y z
N MET A 1 -15.05 7.28 18.61
CA MET A 1 -13.92 7.31 17.66
C MET A 1 -13.53 5.87 17.40
N ILE A 2 -13.51 5.46 16.14
CA ILE A 2 -13.06 4.12 15.74
C ILE A 2 -11.53 4.12 15.85
N THR A 3 -10.96 3.10 16.47
CA THR A 3 -9.49 2.97 16.53
C THR A 3 -8.92 2.52 15.18
N ASP A 4 -7.65 2.82 14.92
CA ASP A 4 -6.96 2.35 13.71
C ASP A 4 -7.07 0.83 13.54
N ARG A 5 -6.94 0.09 14.64
CA ARG A 5 -7.12 -1.37 14.66
C ARG A 5 -8.51 -1.81 14.22
N GLU A 6 -9.57 -1.15 14.68
CA GLU A 6 -10.94 -1.47 14.29
C GLU A 6 -11.21 -1.11 12.83
N LEU A 7 -10.66 0.01 12.36
CA LEU A 7 -10.73 0.41 10.95
C LEU A 7 -10.05 -0.63 10.06
N TRP A 8 -8.85 -1.09 10.44
CA TRP A 8 -8.13 -2.16 9.76
C TRP A 8 -8.91 -3.48 9.71
N GLN A 9 -9.52 -3.89 10.82
CA GLN A 9 -10.33 -5.11 10.87
C GLN A 9 -11.55 -5.06 9.93
N ARG A 10 -12.11 -3.86 9.71
CA ARG A 10 -13.23 -3.65 8.76
C ARG A 10 -12.76 -3.50 7.32
N ALA A 11 -11.62 -2.82 7.10
CA ALA A 11 -11.08 -2.56 5.77
C ALA A 11 -10.50 -3.82 5.12
N ARG A 12 -9.83 -4.68 5.89
CA ARG A 12 -9.19 -5.90 5.38
C ARG A 12 -10.11 -6.82 4.53
N PRO A 13 -11.27 -7.29 5.04
CA PRO A 13 -12.12 -8.18 4.23
C PRO A 13 -12.70 -7.48 2.99
N VAL A 14 -12.90 -6.16 3.06
CA VAL A 14 -13.37 -5.37 1.92
C VAL A 14 -12.27 -5.24 0.87
N PHE A 15 -11.03 -4.98 1.29
CA PHE A 15 -9.88 -4.97 0.42
C PHE A 15 -9.71 -6.33 -0.29
N ASP A 16 -9.76 -7.44 0.46
CA ASP A 16 -9.68 -8.79 -0.10
C ASP A 16 -10.79 -9.04 -1.15
N GLU A 17 -12.02 -8.54 -0.92
CA GLU A 17 -13.09 -8.59 -1.91
C GLU A 17 -12.75 -7.75 -3.16
N LEU A 18 -12.23 -6.53 -2.98
CA LEU A 18 -11.98 -5.60 -4.09
C LEU A 18 -10.82 -6.02 -4.99
N ILE A 19 -9.77 -6.67 -4.47
CA ILE A 19 -8.64 -7.13 -5.28
C ILE A 19 -9.06 -8.24 -6.25
N GLU A 20 -10.01 -9.08 -5.84
CA GLU A 20 -10.61 -10.14 -6.67
C GLU A 20 -11.56 -9.57 -7.74
N LEU A 21 -12.12 -8.37 -7.51
CA LEU A 21 -12.99 -7.69 -8.46
C LEU A 21 -12.21 -6.99 -9.58
N GLY A 22 -12.75 -7.05 -10.79
CA GLY A 22 -12.29 -6.26 -11.93
C GLY A 22 -12.54 -4.75 -11.75
N HIS A 23 -11.91 -3.92 -12.58
CA HIS A 23 -11.89 -2.46 -12.40
C HIS A 23 -13.30 -1.82 -12.31
N GLY A 24 -14.23 -2.22 -13.18
CA GLY A 24 -15.61 -1.71 -13.17
C GLY A 24 -16.37 -2.00 -11.86
N PRO A 25 -16.59 -3.28 -11.49
CA PRO A 25 -17.30 -3.61 -10.25
C PRO A 25 -16.57 -3.12 -8.99
N ARG A 26 -15.24 -3.00 -9.02
CA ARG A 26 -14.45 -2.42 -7.92
C ARG A 26 -14.84 -0.95 -7.65
N LEU A 27 -14.97 -0.14 -8.71
CA LEU A 27 -15.36 1.27 -8.58
C LEU A 27 -16.78 1.41 -8.00
N GLU A 28 -17.73 0.63 -8.51
CA GLU A 28 -19.10 0.64 -8.00
C GLU A 28 -19.16 0.27 -6.51
N ARG A 29 -18.37 -0.73 -6.12
CA ARG A 29 -18.26 -1.17 -4.73
C ARG A 29 -17.66 -0.12 -3.82
N LEU A 30 -16.57 0.55 -4.25
CA LEU A 30 -15.97 1.68 -3.52
C LEU A 30 -16.95 2.84 -3.34
N GLU A 31 -17.71 3.18 -4.38
CA GLU A 31 -18.75 4.20 -4.27
C GLU A 31 -19.84 3.80 -3.26
N ALA A 32 -20.31 2.55 -3.28
CA ALA A 32 -21.29 2.05 -2.34
C ALA A 32 -20.79 2.13 -0.87
N ILE A 33 -19.52 1.80 -0.64
CA ILE A 33 -18.87 1.94 0.67
C ILE A 33 -18.83 3.42 1.08
N GLY A 34 -18.38 4.30 0.19
CA GLY A 34 -18.28 5.74 0.47
C GLY A 34 -19.60 6.43 0.80
N ARG A 35 -20.73 5.91 0.31
CA ARG A 35 -22.07 6.39 0.68
C ARG A 35 -22.45 6.05 2.12
N THR A 36 -21.86 4.99 2.68
CA THR A 36 -22.21 4.46 4.00
C THR A 36 -21.18 4.86 5.07
N ASP A 37 -19.90 4.78 4.71
CA ASP A 37 -18.76 4.99 5.60
C ASP A 37 -17.58 5.54 4.79
N SER A 38 -17.46 6.87 4.76
CA SER A 38 -16.37 7.55 4.04
C SER A 38 -15.00 7.20 4.61
N GLN A 39 -14.89 7.06 5.93
CA GLN A 39 -13.63 6.71 6.59
C GLN A 39 -13.15 5.31 6.19
N LEU A 40 -14.07 4.35 6.07
CA LEU A 40 -13.76 3.01 5.57
C LEU A 40 -13.35 3.03 4.10
N ARG A 41 -14.02 3.84 3.26
CA ARG A 41 -13.64 4.02 1.86
C ARG A 41 -12.21 4.54 1.75
N ASP A 42 -11.87 5.62 2.46
CA ASP A 42 -10.51 6.21 2.44
C ASP A 42 -9.46 5.18 2.86
N ALA A 43 -9.73 4.38 3.90
CA ALA A 43 -8.82 3.34 4.36
C ALA A 43 -8.58 2.26 3.31
N VAL A 44 -9.63 1.82 2.62
CA VAL A 44 -9.52 0.80 1.57
C VAL A 44 -8.86 1.34 0.31
N GLU A 45 -9.14 2.59 -0.08
CA GLU A 45 -8.44 3.26 -1.19
C GLU A 45 -6.94 3.40 -0.90
N TRP A 46 -6.57 3.75 0.34
CA TRP A 46 -5.17 3.76 0.76
C TRP A 46 -4.49 2.40 0.63
N LEU A 47 -5.17 1.31 1.01
CA LEU A 47 -4.65 -0.05 0.87
C LEU A 47 -4.45 -0.47 -0.58
N LEU A 48 -5.40 -0.14 -1.46
CA LEU A 48 -5.28 -0.41 -2.90
C LEU A 48 -4.11 0.35 -3.52
N SER A 49 -3.88 1.60 -3.11
CA SER A 49 -2.70 2.35 -3.53
C SER A 49 -1.39 1.75 -3.02
N ALA A 50 -1.35 1.34 -1.75
CA ALA A 50 -0.17 0.71 -1.17
C ALA A 50 0.16 -0.64 -1.83
N ASP A 51 -0.86 -1.43 -2.18
CA ASP A 51 -0.71 -2.68 -2.93
C ASP A 51 -0.14 -2.44 -4.33
N ALA A 52 -0.68 -1.46 -5.06
CA ALA A 52 -0.17 -1.09 -6.37
C ALA A 52 1.29 -0.58 -6.34
N ASP A 53 1.65 0.19 -5.31
CA ASP A 53 3.04 0.65 -5.08
C ASP A 53 3.97 -0.53 -4.76
N ALA A 54 3.53 -1.46 -3.91
CA ALA A 54 4.28 -2.67 -3.59
C ALA A 54 4.48 -3.57 -4.81
N ASP A 55 3.44 -3.78 -5.63
CA ASP A 55 3.53 -4.54 -6.88
C ASP A 55 4.50 -3.88 -7.86
N ALA A 56 4.46 -2.55 -8.01
CA ALA A 56 5.42 -1.81 -8.81
C ALA A 56 6.87 -1.97 -8.29
N ALA A 57 7.08 -1.82 -6.99
CA ALA A 57 8.38 -2.00 -6.36
C ALA A 57 8.93 -3.43 -6.54
N LEU A 58 8.06 -4.43 -6.53
CA LEU A 58 8.41 -5.84 -6.78
C LEU A 58 8.71 -6.13 -8.25
N ARG A 59 8.03 -5.49 -9.20
CA ARG A 59 8.35 -5.64 -10.64
C ARG A 59 9.75 -5.15 -10.98
N ASP A 60 10.19 -4.09 -10.32
CA ASP A 60 11.55 -3.56 -10.44
C ASP A 60 12.57 -4.32 -9.57
N TYR A 61 12.12 -5.31 -8.79
CA TYR A 61 12.98 -6.11 -7.93
C TYR A 61 13.49 -7.36 -8.66
N GLN A 62 14.73 -7.30 -9.15
CA GLN A 62 15.42 -8.47 -9.68
C GLN A 62 16.03 -9.30 -8.53
N PHE A 63 15.37 -10.41 -8.18
CA PHE A 63 15.89 -11.35 -7.19
C PHE A 63 17.29 -11.85 -7.61
N GLY A 64 18.32 -11.50 -6.83
CA GLY A 64 19.70 -11.96 -7.04
C GLY A 64 20.71 -10.92 -7.49
N MET A 65 20.31 -9.67 -7.75
CA MET A 65 21.26 -8.56 -7.89
C MET A 65 21.13 -7.61 -6.71
N PRO A 66 22.22 -7.28 -5.99
CA PRO A 66 22.16 -6.18 -5.04
C PRO A 66 21.75 -4.94 -5.83
N ARG A 67 20.63 -4.30 -5.44
CA ARG A 67 20.40 -2.91 -5.82
C ARG A 67 21.66 -2.18 -5.38
N ASP A 68 22.47 -1.71 -6.33
CA ASP A 68 23.49 -0.72 -6.05
C ASP A 68 22.77 0.39 -5.30
N ALA A 69 23.01 0.41 -3.99
CA ALA A 69 22.45 1.39 -3.10
C ALA A 69 22.99 2.71 -3.59
N SER A 70 22.20 3.38 -4.44
CA SER A 70 22.54 4.66 -5.03
C SER A 70 23.01 5.56 -3.91
N SER A 71 24.32 5.82 -4.00
CA SER A 71 25.16 6.74 -3.26
C SER A 71 24.43 7.53 -2.18
N ARG A 72 24.33 6.97 -0.98
CA ARG A 72 24.31 7.83 0.21
C ARG A 72 25.74 8.32 0.43
N THR A 73 26.13 9.34 -0.35
CA THR A 73 27.35 10.12 -0.11
C THR A 73 27.19 10.82 1.24
N THR A 74 27.66 10.18 2.31
CA THR A 74 27.95 10.84 3.57
C THR A 74 29.43 10.68 3.85
N THR A 75 30.19 11.64 3.31
CA THR A 75 31.40 12.26 3.84
C THR A 75 32.15 11.52 4.95
N SER A 76 33.33 11.01 4.59
CA SER A 76 34.62 11.17 5.27
C SER A 76 34.63 11.33 6.80
N ARG A 77 35.06 10.28 7.50
CA ARG A 77 35.87 10.33 8.74
C ARG A 77 36.54 8.97 8.94
N ASP A 78 37.70 8.80 8.32
CA ASP A 78 39.04 8.84 8.95
C ASP A 78 39.43 7.45 9.52
N PRO A 79 40.37 6.72 8.88
CA PRO A 79 40.82 5.42 9.34
C PRO A 79 42.06 5.57 10.24
N LEU A 80 42.05 4.87 11.39
CA LEU A 80 43.08 4.84 12.46
C LEU A 80 42.75 5.73 13.67
N GLY A 81 41.79 5.29 14.47
CA GLY A 81 41.71 5.58 15.91
C GLY A 81 41.77 4.29 16.69
#